data_AF-A0A3L8SMT8-F1
#
_entry.id   AF-A0A3L8SMT8-F1
#
_cell.length_a   1.000
_cell.length_b   1.000
_cell.length_c   1.000
_cell.angle_alpha   90.00
_cell.angle_beta   90.00
_cell.angle_gamma   90.00
#
_symmetry.space_group_name_H-M   'P 1'
#
loop_
_entity.id
_entity.type
_entity.pdbx_description
1 polymer ?
#
loop_
_entity_poly.entity_id
_entity_poly.type
_entity_poly.pdbx_seq_one_letter_code
_entity_poly.pdbx_strand_id
1 'polypeptide(L)'
;MSLQKQLAELIQEQQQLGSIAKTRHERIHTRRPYHVDRADKYSLDDDLVNLEVLNEETIIHQLQKRYADLQIYTYVGDILIALNPFQNLSIYSPQFSKLYHGVKRSSNPPHIFASADAAYQSMVTFSKDQCIIISGESGAGKTESAHLIVQHLTFLGKANNRALREKILQVNPLVEAFGNACTAINDNSSRFGKYLEMMFTPTGAVMGAKISEYLLEKSRVIKQAVGEKNFHIFYYIYAGLYHQKKLSEYRLPDKKPPRYIDNETGRVMHDIVTKDSYGRQFEAIQHCFRIIGFTDEEVYSVYRILTGILNTGNIEFAAISSQHQTDKSEVPNPEALDNAAALLSIGSEELQEALTSHCVVTRGETIIRTNTVDKAADVRDAMSKALYGRLFSWIVNRINTLLQPDKNIWQVTHH
;
A
#
# COMPACT_ATOMS: atom_id res chain seq x y z
N MET A 1 -13.13 -16.65 35.30
CA MET A 1 -11.92 -16.59 36.17
C MET A 1 -10.82 -17.61 35.83
N SER A 2 -11.11 -18.80 35.26
CA SER A 2 -10.05 -19.76 34.88
C SER A 2 -9.33 -19.42 33.55
N LEU A 3 -10.01 -18.84 32.56
CA LEU A 3 -9.40 -18.50 31.25
C LEU A 3 -8.50 -17.25 31.26
N GLN A 4 -8.81 -16.22 32.05
CA GLN A 4 -7.94 -15.04 32.21
C GLN A 4 -6.56 -15.43 32.77
N LYS A 5 -6.54 -16.44 33.66
CA LYS A 5 -5.28 -17.02 34.17
C LYS A 5 -4.53 -17.79 33.10
N GLN A 6 -5.21 -18.61 32.30
CA GLN A 6 -4.56 -19.36 31.21
C GLN A 6 -3.96 -18.43 30.14
N LEU A 7 -4.62 -17.31 29.83
CA LEU A 7 -4.10 -16.32 28.88
C LEU A 7 -2.91 -15.54 29.48
N ALA A 8 -2.98 -15.18 30.76
CA ALA A 8 -1.88 -14.54 31.47
C ALA A 8 -0.65 -15.45 31.59
N GLU A 9 -0.85 -16.75 31.84
CA GLU A 9 0.22 -17.76 31.90
C GLU A 9 0.90 -17.94 30.54
N LEU A 10 0.13 -18.01 29.44
CA LEU A 10 0.65 -18.08 28.07
C LEU A 10 1.47 -16.84 27.68
N ILE A 11 1.03 -15.65 28.12
CA ILE A 11 1.76 -14.39 27.90
C ILE A 11 3.07 -14.38 28.70
N GLN A 12 3.07 -14.94 29.92
CA GLN A 12 4.25 -15.02 30.78
C GLN A 12 5.29 -16.02 30.25
N GLU A 13 4.87 -17.17 29.73
CA GLU A 13 5.77 -18.15 29.10
C GLU A 13 6.46 -17.60 27.85
N GLN A 14 5.75 -16.79 27.04
CA GLN A 14 6.33 -16.15 25.85
C GLN A 14 7.37 -15.07 26.19
N GLN A 15 7.19 -14.35 27.31
CA GLN A 15 8.17 -13.35 27.78
C GLN A 15 9.53 -13.97 28.17
N GLN A 16 9.54 -15.23 28.62
CA GLN A 16 10.79 -15.92 28.97
C GLN A 16 11.58 -16.40 27.75
N LEU A 17 10.88 -16.81 26.68
CA LEU A 17 11.49 -17.29 25.44
C LEU A 17 12.12 -16.17 24.57
N GLY A 18 11.61 -14.93 24.68
CA GLY A 18 12.08 -13.79 23.89
C GLY A 18 13.33 -13.07 24.42
N SER A 19 13.93 -13.50 25.53
CA SER A 19 14.98 -12.71 26.21
C SER A 19 16.40 -12.84 25.62
N ILE A 20 16.63 -13.69 24.62
CA ILE A 20 17.97 -13.91 24.02
C ILE A 20 18.04 -13.28 22.63
N ALA A 21 18.07 -11.95 22.56
CA ALA A 21 18.77 -11.16 21.54
C ALA A 21 18.49 -9.67 21.76
N LYS A 22 19.39 -8.96 22.43
CA LYS A 22 19.38 -7.49 22.50
C LYS A 22 20.52 -6.91 21.67
N THR A 23 20.20 -6.24 20.58
CA THR A 23 21.05 -5.20 20.00
C THR A 23 20.45 -3.83 20.30
N ARG A 24 21.30 -2.98 20.88
CA ARG A 24 21.02 -1.65 21.45
C ARG A 24 20.54 -0.65 20.41
N HIS A 25 19.49 0.10 20.71
CA HIS A 25 19.35 1.52 20.38
C HIS A 25 18.77 2.28 21.59
N GLU A 26 19.09 3.57 21.68
CA GLU A 26 19.27 4.38 22.89
C GLU A 26 17.97 4.69 23.67
N ARG A 27 18.13 4.75 25.01
CA ARG A 27 17.08 4.99 26.00
C ARG A 27 16.88 6.49 26.22
N ILE A 28 15.63 6.94 26.16
CA ILE A 28 15.21 8.18 26.81
C ILE A 28 15.06 7.89 28.31
N HIS A 29 15.80 8.65 29.12
CA HIS A 29 15.79 8.58 30.58
C HIS A 29 14.56 9.28 31.16
N THR A 30 13.78 8.56 31.96
CA THR A 30 13.13 9.12 33.16
C THR A 30 13.25 8.12 34.31
N ARG A 31 14.15 8.42 35.25
CA ARG A 31 14.16 7.82 36.61
C ARG A 31 13.51 8.84 37.54
N ARG A 32 12.49 8.42 38.31
CA ARG A 32 12.32 8.70 39.75
C ARG A 32 11.13 7.90 40.32
N PRO A 33 11.07 7.71 41.65
CA PRO A 33 10.75 6.42 42.25
C PRO A 33 9.27 6.25 42.60
N TYR A 34 8.90 4.98 42.70
CA TYR A 34 7.65 4.47 43.24
C TYR A 34 7.22 5.21 44.51
N HIS A 35 6.06 5.85 44.44
CA HIS A 35 5.19 6.05 45.59
C HIS A 35 3.94 5.19 45.33
N VAL A 36 3.79 4.16 46.16
CA VAL A 36 2.55 3.39 46.27
C VAL A 36 1.60 4.25 47.09
N ASP A 37 0.53 4.75 46.50
CA ASP A 37 -0.69 5.05 47.25
C ASP A 37 -1.93 5.10 46.35
N ARG A 38 -2.96 4.37 46.83
CA ARG A 38 -4.32 4.14 46.33
C ARG A 38 -4.52 3.12 45.21
N ALA A 39 -4.74 1.89 45.67
CA ALA A 39 -5.43 0.82 44.97
C ALA A 39 -6.77 1.26 44.34
N ASP A 40 -6.93 0.88 43.08
CA ASP A 40 -8.11 0.21 42.52
C ASP A 40 -9.49 0.84 42.79
N LYS A 41 -9.83 1.84 41.97
CA LYS A 41 -11.24 2.16 41.70
C LYS A 41 -11.64 2.20 40.22
N TYR A 42 -10.67 2.04 39.32
CA TYR A 42 -10.95 1.94 37.88
C TYR A 42 -10.57 0.54 37.42
N SER A 43 -11.58 -0.33 37.37
CA SER A 43 -11.59 -1.49 36.49
C SER A 43 -11.14 -1.02 35.09
N LEU A 44 -10.24 -1.76 34.44
CA LEU A 44 -9.94 -1.50 33.04
C LEU A 44 -11.14 -1.96 32.23
N ASP A 45 -12.01 -1.02 31.86
CA ASP A 45 -13.16 -1.34 31.04
C ASP A 45 -12.73 -1.59 29.59
N ASP A 46 -13.30 -2.64 29.01
CA ASP A 46 -13.11 -3.00 27.61
C ASP A 46 -13.90 -2.06 26.67
N ASP A 47 -14.91 -1.35 27.21
CA ASP A 47 -15.72 -0.37 26.50
C ASP A 47 -15.85 0.92 27.31
N LEU A 48 -15.28 2.01 26.77
CA LEU A 48 -15.15 3.28 27.48
C LEU A 48 -16.50 3.95 27.74
N VAL A 49 -17.58 3.56 27.06
CA VAL A 49 -18.94 4.10 27.32
C VAL A 49 -19.50 3.68 28.68
N ASN A 50 -18.90 2.66 29.33
CA ASN A 50 -19.31 2.21 30.66
C ASN A 50 -18.65 3.01 31.79
N LEU A 51 -17.73 3.92 31.48
CA LEU A 51 -17.07 4.76 32.48
C LEU A 51 -18.04 5.77 33.07
N GLU A 52 -18.01 5.93 34.40
CA GLU A 52 -18.82 6.94 35.10
C GLU A 52 -18.45 8.38 34.67
N VAL A 53 -17.16 8.62 34.37
CA VAL A 53 -16.63 9.91 33.95
C VAL A 53 -15.93 9.76 32.60
N LEU A 54 -16.57 10.30 31.55
CA LEU A 54 -16.05 10.29 30.18
C LEU A 54 -15.44 11.66 29.85
N ASN A 55 -14.21 11.89 30.29
CA ASN A 55 -13.41 13.06 29.92
C ASN A 55 -12.08 12.64 29.26
N GLU A 56 -11.41 13.60 28.61
CA GLU A 56 -10.18 13.35 27.86
C GLU A 56 -9.09 12.70 28.71
N GLU A 57 -8.85 13.22 29.93
CA GLU A 57 -7.85 12.67 30.86
C GLU A 57 -8.12 11.21 31.22
N THR A 58 -9.38 10.86 31.48
CA THR A 58 -9.79 9.49 31.84
C THR A 58 -9.63 8.55 30.65
N ILE A 59 -10.03 8.98 29.44
CA ILE A 59 -9.87 8.20 28.21
C ILE A 59 -8.38 7.94 27.95
N ILE A 60 -7.53 8.97 28.00
CA ILE A 60 -6.09 8.85 27.80
C ILE A 60 -5.49 7.90 28.85
N HIS A 61 -5.86 8.04 30.12
CA HIS A 61 -5.37 7.18 31.18
C HIS A 61 -5.72 5.70 30.96
N GLN A 62 -6.96 5.40 30.59
CA GLN A 62 -7.42 4.05 30.27
C GLN A 62 -6.66 3.46 29.08
N LEU A 63 -6.55 4.22 27.99
CA LEU A 63 -5.81 3.80 26.79
C LEU A 63 -4.33 3.56 27.09
N GLN A 64 -3.67 4.42 27.87
CA GLN A 64 -2.28 4.26 28.27
C GLN A 64 -2.05 3.01 29.11
N LYS A 65 -2.92 2.74 30.09
CA LYS A 65 -2.82 1.57 30.95
C LYS A 65 -3.02 0.27 30.16
N ARG A 66 -4.05 0.21 29.31
CA ARG A 66 -4.28 -0.92 28.39
C ARG A 66 -3.10 -1.14 27.43
N TYR A 67 -2.57 -0.06 26.85
CA TYR A 67 -1.43 -0.13 25.95
C TYR A 67 -0.16 -0.67 26.65
N ALA A 68 0.08 -0.27 27.91
CA ALA A 68 1.18 -0.79 28.72
C ALA A 68 1.10 -2.31 28.92
N ASP A 69 -0.12 -2.85 28.99
CA ASP A 69 -0.41 -4.29 29.08
C ASP A 69 -0.53 -4.96 27.69
N LEU A 70 -0.13 -4.28 26.60
CA LEU A 70 -0.23 -4.71 25.20
C LEU A 70 -1.66 -5.00 24.72
N GLN A 71 -2.66 -4.45 25.41
CA GLN A 71 -4.06 -4.45 24.99
C GLN A 71 -4.33 -3.25 24.09
N ILE A 72 -4.04 -3.42 22.80
CA ILE A 72 -4.11 -2.32 21.82
C ILE A 72 -5.51 -1.97 21.32
N TYR A 73 -6.50 -2.82 21.62
CA TYR A 73 -7.87 -2.67 21.18
C TYR A 73 -8.77 -2.29 22.35
N THR A 74 -9.60 -1.27 22.14
CA THR A 74 -10.54 -0.76 23.16
C THR A 74 -11.82 -0.30 22.46
N TYR A 75 -12.99 -0.69 22.97
CA TYR A 75 -14.25 -0.22 22.40
C TYR A 75 -14.64 1.17 22.93
N VAL A 76 -15.40 1.89 22.10
CA VAL A 76 -16.16 3.08 22.46
C VAL A 76 -17.51 3.00 21.76
N GLY A 77 -18.48 2.34 22.38
CA GLY A 77 -19.78 2.09 21.73
C GLY A 77 -19.55 1.29 20.45
N ASP A 78 -20.05 1.71 19.30
CA ASP A 78 -19.84 0.96 18.04
C ASP A 78 -18.45 1.17 17.40
N ILE A 79 -17.61 2.01 17.99
CA ILE A 79 -16.26 2.31 17.50
C ILE A 79 -15.25 1.38 18.18
N LEU A 80 -14.26 0.91 17.41
CA LEU A 80 -13.07 0.23 17.92
C LEU A 80 -11.85 1.14 17.80
N ILE A 81 -11.25 1.51 18.92
CA ILE A 81 -9.94 2.17 18.96
C ILE A 81 -8.86 1.09 18.83
N ALA A 82 -7.93 1.30 17.90
CA ALA A 82 -6.75 0.48 17.71
C ALA A 82 -5.50 1.35 17.84
N LEU A 83 -4.64 1.06 18.82
CA LEU A 83 -3.37 1.75 19.02
C LEU A 83 -2.24 0.95 18.39
N ASN A 84 -1.44 1.57 17.52
CA ASN A 84 -0.34 0.88 16.86
C ASN A 84 0.72 0.43 17.89
N PRO A 85 0.96 -0.89 18.06
CA PRO A 85 1.93 -1.39 19.03
C PRO A 85 3.40 -1.17 18.61
N PHE A 86 3.66 -0.86 17.33
CA PHE A 86 5.00 -0.85 16.73
C PHE A 86 5.79 -2.16 16.91
N GLN A 87 5.09 -3.27 17.17
CA GLN A 87 5.65 -4.61 17.28
C GLN A 87 4.61 -5.66 16.86
N ASN A 88 5.08 -6.85 16.51
CA ASN A 88 4.20 -7.96 16.20
C ASN A 88 3.59 -8.54 17.48
N LEU A 89 2.28 -8.74 17.46
CA LEU A 89 1.54 -9.40 18.54
C LEU A 89 0.97 -10.72 18.02
N SER A 90 1.04 -11.78 18.83
CA SER A 90 0.58 -13.13 18.47
C SER A 90 -0.94 -13.31 18.60
N ILE A 91 -1.73 -12.27 18.32
CA ILE A 91 -3.20 -12.22 18.52
C ILE A 91 -4.01 -12.39 17.22
N TYR A 92 -3.33 -12.61 16.09
CA TYR A 92 -3.95 -12.70 14.77
C TYR A 92 -3.93 -14.11 14.15
N SER A 93 -3.64 -15.12 14.96
CA SER A 93 -3.57 -16.50 14.48
C SER A 93 -4.94 -17.04 14.08
N PRO A 94 -5.02 -18.10 13.24
CA PRO A 94 -6.29 -18.76 12.94
C PRO A 94 -7.05 -19.27 14.17
N GLN A 95 -6.36 -19.55 15.29
CA GLN A 95 -6.99 -19.92 16.54
C GLN A 95 -7.73 -18.74 17.15
N PHE A 96 -7.13 -17.55 17.17
CA PHE A 96 -7.80 -16.30 17.58
C PHE A 96 -8.99 -15.99 16.69
N SER A 97 -8.86 -16.17 15.37
CA SER A 97 -9.98 -16.02 14.43
C SER A 97 -11.19 -16.89 14.82
N LYS A 98 -10.98 -18.12 15.30
CA LYS A 98 -12.08 -18.99 15.75
C LYS A 98 -12.72 -18.53 17.06
N LEU A 99 -11.95 -17.94 17.97
CA LEU A 99 -12.48 -17.44 19.25
C LEU A 99 -13.54 -16.36 19.05
N TYR A 100 -13.40 -15.54 18.01
CA TYR A 100 -14.31 -14.43 17.71
C TYR A 100 -15.46 -14.78 16.76
N HIS A 101 -15.54 -16.02 16.27
CA HIS A 101 -16.55 -16.39 15.30
C HIS A 101 -17.93 -16.66 15.95
N GLY A 102 -18.95 -15.88 15.59
CA GLY A 102 -20.34 -16.11 15.99
C GLY A 102 -20.60 -15.94 17.49
N VAL A 103 -19.69 -15.27 18.20
CA VAL A 103 -19.78 -15.03 19.64
C VAL A 103 -20.30 -13.63 19.92
N LYS A 104 -20.95 -13.44 21.07
CA LYS A 104 -21.40 -12.12 21.50
C LYS A 104 -20.18 -11.24 21.78
N ARG A 105 -20.29 -9.95 21.45
CA ARG A 105 -19.22 -8.96 21.67
C ARG A 105 -18.70 -8.92 23.11
N SER A 106 -19.56 -9.13 24.11
CA SER A 106 -19.19 -9.15 25.53
C SER A 106 -18.51 -10.45 25.99
N SER A 107 -18.46 -11.49 25.14
CA SER A 107 -17.88 -12.78 25.51
C SER A 107 -16.35 -12.79 25.45
N ASN A 108 -15.73 -11.89 24.68
CA ASN A 108 -14.28 -11.82 24.51
C ASN A 108 -13.78 -10.35 24.60
N PRO A 109 -12.49 -10.13 24.90
CA PRO A 109 -11.90 -8.80 24.90
C PRO A 109 -12.02 -8.09 23.52
N PRO A 110 -11.92 -6.75 23.47
CA PRO A 110 -11.98 -5.99 22.24
C PRO A 110 -10.94 -6.46 21.23
N HIS A 111 -11.37 -6.63 19.98
CA HIS A 111 -10.50 -7.09 18.91
C HIS A 111 -11.07 -6.76 17.54
N ILE A 112 -10.20 -6.56 16.56
CA ILE A 112 -10.60 -6.26 15.19
C ILE A 112 -11.42 -7.38 14.54
N PHE A 113 -11.15 -8.64 14.91
CA PHE A 113 -11.93 -9.80 14.48
C PHE A 113 -13.37 -9.78 15.01
N ALA A 114 -13.61 -9.22 16.20
CA ALA A 114 -14.97 -9.07 16.70
C ALA A 114 -15.78 -8.09 15.85
N SER A 115 -15.18 -6.96 15.44
CA SER A 115 -15.82 -6.00 14.54
C SER A 115 -16.11 -6.60 13.17
N ALA A 116 -15.16 -7.39 12.63
CA ALA A 116 -15.33 -8.07 11.35
C ALA A 116 -16.40 -9.18 11.41
N ASP A 117 -16.43 -10.00 12.47
CA ASP A 117 -17.48 -11.02 12.66
C ASP A 117 -18.85 -10.35 12.85
N ALA A 118 -18.96 -9.29 13.65
CA ALA A 118 -20.22 -8.57 13.82
C ALA A 118 -20.79 -8.05 12.50
N ALA A 119 -19.95 -7.48 11.63
CA ALA A 119 -20.35 -7.09 10.28
C ALA A 119 -20.77 -8.31 9.45
N TYR A 120 -19.97 -9.38 9.44
CA TYR A 120 -20.29 -10.60 8.70
C TYR A 120 -21.62 -11.24 9.13
N GLN A 121 -21.84 -11.41 10.43
CA GLN A 121 -23.09 -11.97 10.97
C GLN A 121 -24.29 -11.08 10.63
N SER A 122 -24.14 -9.75 10.70
CA SER A 122 -25.20 -8.81 10.33
C SER A 122 -25.54 -8.90 8.85
N MET A 123 -24.53 -8.99 7.98
CA MET A 123 -24.71 -9.17 6.55
C MET A 123 -25.51 -10.44 6.24
N VAL A 124 -25.12 -11.59 6.81
CA VAL A 124 -25.77 -12.88 6.57
C VAL A 124 -27.18 -12.92 7.16
N THR A 125 -27.36 -12.42 8.39
CA THR A 125 -28.64 -12.49 9.11
C THR A 125 -29.68 -11.56 8.50
N PHE A 126 -29.30 -10.33 8.15
CA PHE A 126 -30.23 -9.31 7.67
C PHE A 126 -30.24 -9.14 6.16
N SER A 127 -29.35 -9.84 5.43
CA SER A 127 -29.19 -9.70 3.98
C SER A 127 -29.01 -8.24 3.55
N LYS A 128 -28.16 -7.51 4.29
CA LYS A 128 -27.83 -6.09 4.05
C LYS A 128 -26.33 -5.86 3.99
N ASP A 129 -25.92 -5.05 3.03
CA ASP A 129 -24.52 -4.65 2.87
C ASP A 129 -23.99 -3.96 4.13
N GLN A 130 -22.71 -4.17 4.41
CA GLN A 130 -22.01 -3.62 5.58
C GLN A 130 -20.82 -2.79 5.13
N CYS A 131 -20.46 -1.78 5.91
CA CYS A 131 -19.33 -0.91 5.65
C CYS A 131 -18.47 -0.78 6.91
N ILE A 132 -17.18 -1.06 6.79
CA ILE A 132 -16.19 -0.82 7.85
C ILE A 132 -15.30 0.33 7.39
N ILE A 133 -15.31 1.43 8.16
CA ILE A 133 -14.51 2.61 7.88
C ILE A 133 -13.30 2.60 8.83
N ILE A 134 -12.10 2.70 8.27
CA ILE A 134 -10.84 2.71 9.02
C ILE A 134 -10.16 4.07 8.82
N SER A 135 -10.19 4.91 9.86
CA SER A 135 -9.61 6.25 9.85
C SER A 135 -8.46 6.37 10.83
N GLY A 136 -7.56 7.32 10.58
CA GLY A 136 -6.41 7.60 11.44
C GLY A 136 -5.28 8.30 10.70
N GLU A 137 -4.33 8.85 11.44
CA GLU A 137 -3.16 9.53 10.89
C GLU A 137 -2.21 8.59 10.12
N SER A 138 -1.25 9.15 9.39
CA SER A 138 -0.23 8.35 8.71
C SER A 138 0.57 7.54 9.73
N GLY A 139 0.73 6.23 9.50
CA GLY A 139 1.42 5.34 10.44
C GLY A 139 0.55 4.79 11.58
N ALA A 140 -0.73 5.16 11.68
CA ALA A 140 -1.62 4.68 12.76
C ALA A 140 -2.02 3.19 12.67
N GLY A 141 -1.65 2.46 11.60
CA GLY A 141 -1.98 1.04 11.44
C GLY A 141 -3.24 0.73 10.60
N LYS A 142 -3.72 1.70 9.81
CA LYS A 142 -4.90 1.53 8.93
C LYS A 142 -4.77 0.36 7.95
N THR A 143 -3.64 0.28 7.25
CA THR A 143 -3.38 -0.74 6.22
C THR A 143 -3.33 -2.14 6.83
N GLU A 144 -2.65 -2.30 7.97
CA GLU A 144 -2.61 -3.55 8.74
C GLU A 144 -4.00 -3.95 9.23
N SER A 145 -4.77 -3.00 9.76
CA SER A 145 -6.14 -3.24 10.21
C SER A 145 -7.04 -3.71 9.06
N ALA A 146 -6.94 -3.08 7.89
CA ALA A 146 -7.67 -3.49 6.69
C ALA A 146 -7.28 -4.90 6.25
N HIS A 147 -5.98 -5.23 6.26
CA HIS A 147 -5.48 -6.56 5.93
C HIS A 147 -6.06 -7.64 6.87
N LEU A 148 -6.04 -7.39 8.18
CA LEU A 148 -6.57 -8.30 9.20
C LEU A 148 -8.08 -8.52 9.06
N ILE A 149 -8.85 -7.47 8.75
CA ILE A 149 -10.28 -7.58 8.47
C ILE A 149 -10.53 -8.47 7.25
N VAL A 150 -9.82 -8.23 6.14
CA VAL A 150 -9.95 -9.03 4.91
C VAL A 150 -9.58 -10.50 5.16
N GLN A 151 -8.49 -10.74 5.89
CA GLN A 151 -8.07 -12.07 6.28
C GLN A 151 -9.16 -12.78 7.09
N HIS A 152 -9.76 -12.10 8.06
CA HIS A 152 -10.81 -12.65 8.90
C HIS A 152 -12.09 -12.91 8.11
N LEU A 153 -12.58 -11.94 7.34
CA LEU A 153 -13.76 -12.09 6.50
C LEU A 153 -13.62 -13.22 5.48
N THR A 154 -12.41 -13.40 4.92
CA THR A 154 -12.16 -14.52 4.00
C THR A 154 -12.13 -15.87 4.72
N PHE A 155 -11.71 -15.91 5.98
CA PHE A 155 -11.81 -17.11 6.84
C PHE A 155 -13.27 -17.43 7.17
N LEU A 156 -14.06 -16.43 7.56
CA LEU A 156 -15.47 -16.57 7.93
C LEU A 156 -16.34 -16.99 6.76
N GLY A 157 -16.15 -16.36 5.60
CA GLY A 157 -16.92 -16.67 4.39
C GLY A 157 -16.50 -17.96 3.70
N LYS A 158 -15.83 -18.89 4.41
CA LYS A 158 -15.49 -20.26 3.98
C LYS A 158 -15.26 -20.36 2.48
N ALA A 159 -14.36 -19.56 1.92
CA ALA A 159 -14.19 -19.48 0.47
C ALA A 159 -14.01 -20.90 -0.09
N ASN A 160 -15.04 -21.43 -0.77
CA ASN A 160 -15.03 -22.80 -1.29
C ASN A 160 -13.86 -23.03 -2.24
N ASN A 161 -13.34 -21.94 -2.81
CA ASN A 161 -12.17 -21.88 -3.64
C ASN A 161 -10.97 -21.32 -2.85
N ARG A 162 -10.07 -22.21 -2.42
CA ARG A 162 -8.78 -21.83 -1.80
C ARG A 162 -7.97 -20.85 -2.65
N ALA A 163 -8.03 -21.00 -3.98
CA ALA A 163 -7.32 -20.12 -4.90
C ALA A 163 -7.90 -18.69 -4.86
N LEU A 164 -9.23 -18.52 -4.78
CA LEU A 164 -9.84 -17.19 -4.66
C LEU A 164 -9.38 -16.47 -3.38
N ARG A 165 -9.35 -17.19 -2.24
CA ARG A 165 -8.82 -16.64 -0.98
C ARG A 165 -7.36 -16.19 -1.14
N GLU A 166 -6.52 -17.03 -1.71
CA GLU A 166 -5.11 -16.71 -1.91
C GLU A 166 -4.96 -15.49 -2.83
N LYS A 167 -5.73 -15.40 -3.92
CA LYS A 167 -5.78 -14.23 -4.79
C LYS A 167 -6.11 -12.95 -4.03
N ILE A 168 -7.22 -12.93 -3.27
CA ILE A 168 -7.67 -11.75 -2.51
C ILE A 168 -6.58 -11.26 -1.56
N LEU A 169 -5.90 -12.17 -0.85
CA LEU A 169 -4.84 -11.82 0.10
C LEU A 169 -3.58 -11.27 -0.58
N GLN A 170 -3.26 -11.73 -1.80
CA GLN A 170 -2.09 -11.23 -2.55
C GLN A 170 -2.31 -9.86 -3.20
N VAL A 171 -3.55 -9.36 -3.24
CA VAL A 171 -3.80 -8.05 -3.83
C VAL A 171 -3.20 -6.90 -3.03
N ASN A 172 -3.25 -6.96 -1.70
CA ASN A 172 -2.72 -5.88 -0.87
C ASN A 172 -1.22 -5.66 -1.12
N PRO A 173 -0.34 -6.67 -0.99
CA PRO A 173 1.08 -6.49 -1.27
C PRO A 173 1.36 -5.93 -2.67
N LEU A 174 0.62 -6.39 -3.68
CA LEU A 174 0.78 -5.91 -5.04
C LEU A 174 0.43 -4.42 -5.15
N VAL A 175 -0.76 -4.02 -4.71
CA VAL A 175 -1.20 -2.62 -4.83
C VAL A 175 -0.34 -1.71 -3.96
N GLU A 176 0.13 -2.18 -2.80
CA GLU A 176 1.04 -1.41 -1.94
C GLU A 176 2.40 -1.14 -2.60
N ALA A 177 2.98 -2.09 -3.34
CA ALA A 177 4.22 -1.81 -4.06
C ALA A 177 4.08 -0.65 -5.07
N PHE A 178 2.90 -0.53 -5.71
CA PHE A 178 2.64 0.55 -6.69
C PHE A 178 2.03 1.81 -6.07
N GLY A 179 1.38 1.72 -4.92
CA GLY A 179 0.62 2.80 -4.31
C GLY A 179 1.22 3.38 -3.05
N ASN A 180 2.22 2.72 -2.44
CA ASN A 180 2.88 3.17 -1.23
C ASN A 180 4.31 3.65 -1.51
N ALA A 181 4.77 4.52 -0.61
CA ALA A 181 6.13 5.06 -0.64
C ALA A 181 6.62 5.34 0.79
N CYS A 182 7.93 5.43 0.93
CA CYS A 182 8.58 5.89 2.16
C CYS A 182 8.48 7.42 2.25
N THR A 183 7.91 7.91 3.34
CA THR A 183 7.84 9.33 3.72
C THR A 183 8.64 9.57 4.98
N ALA A 184 8.79 10.84 5.40
CA ALA A 184 9.56 11.20 6.60
C ALA A 184 9.06 10.54 7.91
N ILE A 185 7.82 10.08 7.95
CA ILE A 185 7.15 9.56 9.16
C ILE A 185 6.68 8.11 9.03
N ASN A 186 6.66 7.54 7.82
CA ASN A 186 6.17 6.19 7.58
C ASN A 186 6.86 5.59 6.36
N ASP A 187 7.55 4.47 6.56
CA ASP A 187 8.28 3.77 5.51
C ASP A 187 7.37 3.10 4.46
N ASN A 188 6.11 2.84 4.78
CA ASN A 188 5.12 2.23 3.90
C ASN A 188 3.81 3.06 3.87
N SER A 189 3.93 4.35 3.54
CA SER A 189 2.80 5.28 3.51
C SER A 189 1.96 5.10 2.25
N SER A 190 0.67 4.78 2.42
CA SER A 190 -0.27 4.76 1.29
C SER A 190 -0.47 6.14 0.70
N ARG A 191 -0.22 6.27 -0.60
CA ARG A 191 -0.34 7.53 -1.36
C ARG A 191 -1.54 7.52 -2.30
N PHE A 192 -2.55 6.73 -1.95
CA PHE A 192 -3.85 6.62 -2.61
C PHE A 192 -4.90 6.17 -1.57
N GLY A 193 -6.15 6.55 -1.80
CA GLY A 193 -7.31 6.03 -1.08
C GLY A 193 -7.74 4.68 -1.66
N LYS A 194 -8.21 3.78 -0.79
CA LYS A 194 -8.58 2.42 -1.15
C LYS A 194 -9.95 2.08 -0.61
N TYR A 195 -10.82 1.56 -1.47
CA TYR A 195 -12.07 0.94 -1.09
C TYR A 195 -12.08 -0.50 -1.62
N LEU A 196 -12.28 -1.46 -0.72
CA LEU A 196 -12.34 -2.89 -1.06
C LEU A 196 -13.73 -3.40 -0.75
N GLU A 197 -14.41 -3.87 -1.78
CA GLU A 197 -15.72 -4.52 -1.72
C GLU A 197 -15.47 -6.03 -1.72
N MET A 198 -15.89 -6.73 -0.66
CA MET A 198 -15.93 -8.19 -0.64
C MET A 198 -17.36 -8.65 -0.93
N MET A 199 -17.53 -9.55 -1.89
CA MET A 199 -18.83 -10.04 -2.34
C MET A 199 -19.08 -11.42 -1.76
N PHE A 200 -20.27 -11.63 -1.21
CA PHE A 200 -20.67 -12.88 -0.57
C PHE A 200 -21.98 -13.42 -1.16
N THR A 201 -22.13 -14.74 -1.16
CA THR A 201 -23.40 -15.41 -1.42
C THR A 201 -24.39 -15.12 -0.27
N PRO A 202 -25.70 -15.35 -0.47
CA PRO A 202 -26.69 -15.29 0.61
C PRO A 202 -26.39 -16.24 1.79
N THR A 203 -25.63 -17.32 1.56
CA THR A 203 -25.20 -18.27 2.60
C THR A 203 -23.91 -17.85 3.31
N GLY A 204 -23.36 -16.68 2.95
CA GLY A 204 -22.15 -16.11 3.55
C GLY A 204 -20.84 -16.56 2.91
N ALA A 205 -20.85 -17.39 1.85
CA ALA A 205 -19.63 -17.79 1.16
C ALA A 205 -19.02 -16.66 0.31
N VAL A 206 -17.71 -16.44 0.34
CA VAL A 206 -17.03 -15.43 -0.50
C VAL A 206 -17.13 -15.81 -1.98
N MET A 207 -17.65 -14.88 -2.81
CA MET A 207 -17.76 -15.04 -4.26
C MET A 207 -16.66 -14.31 -5.03
N GLY A 208 -16.20 -13.17 -4.52
CA GLY A 208 -15.22 -12.34 -5.20
C GLY A 208 -14.92 -11.07 -4.42
N ALA A 209 -14.12 -10.20 -5.02
CA ALA A 209 -13.85 -8.88 -4.46
C ALA A 209 -13.56 -7.86 -5.56
N LYS A 210 -13.73 -6.58 -5.23
CA LYS A 210 -13.45 -5.46 -6.13
C LYS A 210 -12.76 -4.35 -5.36
N ILE A 211 -11.80 -3.72 -6.01
CA ILE A 211 -11.04 -2.60 -5.45
C ILE A 211 -11.29 -1.36 -6.29
N SER A 212 -11.54 -0.27 -5.59
CA SER A 212 -11.55 1.08 -6.16
C SER A 212 -10.38 1.87 -5.58
N GLU A 213 -9.64 2.53 -6.45
CA GLU A 213 -8.56 3.45 -6.11
C GLU A 213 -9.04 4.90 -6.20
N TYR A 214 -8.52 5.75 -5.33
CA TYR A 214 -8.81 7.17 -5.32
C TYR A 214 -7.55 7.99 -5.12
N LEU A 215 -7.42 9.09 -5.84
CA LEU A 215 -6.46 10.16 -5.56
C LEU A 215 -5.01 9.68 -5.40
N LEU A 216 -4.53 8.79 -6.28
CA LEU A 216 -3.11 8.46 -6.35
C LEU A 216 -2.27 9.75 -6.48
N GLU A 217 -1.26 9.90 -5.62
CA GLU A 217 -0.30 11.02 -5.61
C GLU A 217 0.66 10.95 -6.80
N LYS A 218 0.15 11.17 -8.02
CA LYS A 218 0.92 11.05 -9.27
C LYS A 218 2.16 11.94 -9.29
N SER A 219 2.12 13.12 -8.64
CA SER A 219 3.26 14.03 -8.54
C SER A 219 4.51 13.38 -7.93
N ARG A 220 4.34 12.37 -7.06
CA ARG A 220 5.46 11.64 -6.45
C ARG A 220 6.35 10.94 -7.48
N VAL A 221 5.81 10.59 -8.65
CA VAL A 221 6.58 9.94 -9.72
C VAL A 221 7.74 10.82 -10.17
N ILE A 222 7.54 12.14 -10.24
CA ILE A 222 8.50 13.07 -10.83
C ILE A 222 9.33 13.83 -9.79
N LYS A 223 8.82 13.93 -8.55
CA LYS A 223 9.42 14.75 -7.50
C LYS A 223 9.06 14.20 -6.12
N GLN A 224 10.05 14.10 -5.25
CA GLN A 224 9.89 13.70 -3.85
C GLN A 224 10.43 14.80 -2.94
N ALA A 225 9.88 14.91 -1.73
CA ALA A 225 10.43 15.80 -0.72
C ALA A 225 11.74 15.23 -0.15
N VAL A 226 12.55 16.09 0.46
CA VAL A 226 13.83 15.70 1.06
C VAL A 226 13.59 14.60 2.11
N GLY A 227 14.35 13.50 2.01
CA GLY A 227 14.23 12.34 2.88
C GLY A 227 13.14 11.34 2.49
N GLU A 228 12.30 11.65 1.50
CA GLU A 228 11.29 10.72 0.99
C GLU A 228 11.79 9.92 -0.22
N LYS A 229 11.03 8.90 -0.59
CA LYS A 229 11.30 8.07 -1.78
C LYS A 229 10.13 8.11 -2.75
N ASN A 230 10.41 7.67 -3.98
CA ASN A 230 9.36 7.40 -4.97
C ASN A 230 8.57 6.14 -4.54
N PHE A 231 7.59 5.72 -5.35
CA PHE A 231 6.86 4.48 -5.13
C PHE A 231 7.80 3.27 -5.04
N HIS A 232 7.48 2.34 -4.14
CA HIS A 232 8.34 1.20 -3.85
C HIS A 232 8.68 0.36 -5.09
N ILE A 233 7.73 0.20 -5.99
CA ILE A 233 7.88 -0.62 -7.20
C ILE A 233 9.08 -0.21 -8.05
N PHE A 234 9.42 1.09 -8.14
CA PHE A 234 10.56 1.54 -8.93
C PHE A 234 11.89 1.03 -8.36
N TYR A 235 12.01 0.93 -7.04
CA TYR A 235 13.21 0.39 -6.39
C TYR A 235 13.24 -1.14 -6.48
N TYR A 236 12.09 -1.79 -6.30
CA TYR A 236 11.99 -3.25 -6.34
C TYR A 236 12.30 -3.78 -7.75
N ILE A 237 11.69 -3.20 -8.79
CA ILE A 237 11.96 -3.61 -10.17
C ILE A 237 13.42 -3.40 -10.56
N TYR A 238 14.01 -2.26 -10.18
CA TYR A 238 15.39 -1.97 -10.55
C TYR A 238 16.37 -2.92 -9.87
N ALA A 239 16.22 -3.16 -8.55
CA ALA A 239 17.02 -4.15 -7.84
C ALA A 239 16.82 -5.57 -8.42
N GLY A 240 15.57 -5.96 -8.67
CA GLY A 240 15.23 -7.23 -9.28
C GLY A 240 15.93 -7.45 -10.61
N LEU A 241 15.81 -6.49 -11.53
CA LEU A 241 16.43 -6.56 -12.86
C LEU A 241 17.96 -6.48 -12.79
N TYR A 242 18.54 -5.75 -11.84
CA TYR A 242 19.98 -5.71 -11.58
C TYR A 242 20.50 -7.11 -11.22
N HIS A 243 19.93 -7.73 -10.19
CA HIS A 243 20.36 -9.04 -9.72
C HIS A 243 20.08 -10.17 -10.73
N GLN A 244 19.01 -10.03 -11.52
CA GLN A 244 18.68 -10.96 -12.61
C GLN A 244 19.50 -10.73 -13.89
N LYS A 245 20.39 -9.72 -13.93
CA LYS A 245 21.19 -9.34 -15.09
C LYS A 245 20.36 -8.98 -16.33
N LYS A 246 19.20 -8.35 -16.11
CA LYS A 246 18.24 -7.95 -17.14
C LYS A 246 18.15 -6.45 -17.39
N LEU A 247 19.00 -5.62 -16.79
CA LEU A 247 18.94 -4.17 -16.97
C LEU A 247 19.04 -3.73 -18.44
N SER A 248 19.89 -4.38 -19.23
CA SER A 248 20.05 -4.09 -20.65
C SER A 248 18.77 -4.36 -21.47
N GLU A 249 18.03 -5.43 -21.15
CA GLU A 249 16.74 -5.77 -21.75
C GLU A 249 15.72 -4.64 -21.54
N TYR A 250 15.74 -4.02 -20.36
CA TYR A 250 14.84 -2.92 -19.99
C TYR A 250 15.48 -1.53 -20.13
N ARG A 251 16.64 -1.45 -20.79
CA ARG A 251 17.38 -0.21 -21.08
C ARG A 251 17.57 0.68 -19.86
N LEU A 252 17.90 0.09 -18.72
CA LEU A 252 18.23 0.81 -17.49
C LEU A 252 19.75 0.94 -17.36
N PRO A 253 20.25 2.09 -16.86
CA PRO A 253 21.66 2.27 -16.55
C PRO A 253 22.11 1.32 -15.42
N ASP A 254 23.39 0.97 -15.39
CA ASP A 254 23.96 0.08 -14.36
C ASP A 254 24.67 0.86 -13.24
N LYS A 255 25.13 2.08 -13.53
CA LYS A 255 26.02 2.85 -12.64
C LYS A 255 25.40 4.13 -12.09
N LYS A 256 24.39 4.66 -12.76
CA LYS A 256 23.75 5.94 -12.41
C LYS A 256 22.26 5.69 -12.15
N PRO A 257 21.69 6.19 -11.05
CA PRO A 257 20.25 6.06 -10.84
C PRO A 257 19.49 6.94 -11.85
N PRO A 258 18.35 6.49 -12.39
CA PRO A 258 17.45 7.33 -13.15
C PRO A 258 16.96 8.52 -12.33
N ARG A 259 16.78 9.67 -12.99
CA ARG A 259 16.45 10.97 -12.36
C ARG A 259 15.28 10.91 -11.38
N TYR A 260 14.23 10.18 -11.71
CA TYR A 260 13.00 10.13 -10.90
C TYR A 260 13.12 9.33 -9.61
N ILE A 261 14.17 8.53 -9.44
CA ILE A 261 14.44 7.82 -8.17
C ILE A 261 15.74 8.25 -7.52
N ASP A 262 16.56 9.01 -8.25
CA ASP A 262 17.76 9.62 -7.72
C ASP A 262 17.38 10.57 -6.58
N ASN A 263 18.15 10.52 -5.51
CA ASN A 263 17.88 11.30 -4.32
C ASN A 263 19.17 11.99 -3.86
N GLU A 264 19.01 13.05 -3.07
CA GLU A 264 20.13 13.88 -2.62
C GLU A 264 21.15 13.11 -1.76
N THR A 265 20.80 11.91 -1.28
CA THR A 265 21.73 11.06 -0.52
C THR A 265 22.79 10.39 -1.39
N GLY A 266 22.56 10.27 -2.70
CA GLY A 266 23.45 9.54 -3.63
C GLY A 266 23.56 8.03 -3.35
N ARG A 267 22.75 7.47 -2.44
CA ARG A 267 22.83 6.06 -2.02
C ARG A 267 21.95 5.11 -2.82
N VAL A 268 21.17 5.61 -3.78
CA VAL A 268 20.19 4.80 -4.52
C VAL A 268 20.83 3.57 -5.14
N MET A 269 21.93 3.74 -5.90
CA MET A 269 22.61 2.61 -6.53
C MET A 269 23.21 1.64 -5.50
N HIS A 270 23.79 2.16 -4.42
CA HIS A 270 24.27 1.31 -3.33
C HIS A 270 23.13 0.46 -2.73
N ASP A 271 21.97 1.05 -2.46
CA ASP A 271 20.80 0.34 -1.97
C ASP A 271 20.28 -0.69 -2.98
N ILE A 272 20.26 -0.37 -4.28
CA ILE A 272 19.86 -1.30 -5.35
C ILE A 272 20.75 -2.55 -5.37
N VAL A 273 22.05 -2.41 -5.10
CA VAL A 273 23.03 -3.51 -5.14
C VAL A 273 23.09 -4.30 -3.84
N THR A 274 23.01 -3.63 -2.69
CA THR A 274 23.35 -4.22 -1.38
C THR A 274 22.14 -4.55 -0.51
N LYS A 275 20.97 -3.97 -0.79
CA LYS A 275 19.80 -4.10 0.08
C LYS A 275 18.96 -5.30 -0.32
N ASP A 276 19.28 -6.47 0.25
CA ASP A 276 18.56 -7.74 0.04
C ASP A 276 17.03 -7.65 0.17
N SER A 277 16.52 -6.70 0.97
CA SER A 277 15.07 -6.50 1.10
C SER A 277 14.42 -6.11 -0.23
N TYR A 278 15.07 -5.34 -1.11
CA TYR A 278 14.47 -4.96 -2.39
C TYR A 278 14.35 -6.17 -3.33
N GLY A 279 15.36 -7.03 -3.39
CA GLY A 279 15.30 -8.28 -4.14
C GLY A 279 14.18 -9.20 -3.64
N ARG A 280 14.09 -9.40 -2.31
CA ARG A 280 13.01 -10.18 -1.70
C ARG A 280 11.62 -9.61 -1.98
N GLN A 281 11.47 -8.28 -1.92
CA GLN A 281 10.20 -7.63 -2.25
C GLN A 281 9.87 -7.78 -3.74
N PHE A 282 10.86 -7.68 -4.64
CA PHE A 282 10.64 -7.95 -6.06
C PHE A 282 10.13 -9.37 -6.31
N GLU A 283 10.76 -10.38 -5.70
CA GLU A 283 10.30 -11.77 -5.77
C GLU A 283 8.88 -11.95 -5.22
N ALA A 284 8.55 -11.27 -4.11
CA ALA A 284 7.21 -11.28 -3.55
C ALA A 284 6.18 -10.67 -4.52
N ILE A 285 6.53 -9.59 -5.23
CA ILE A 285 5.66 -8.98 -6.25
C ILE A 285 5.49 -9.88 -7.48
N GLN A 286 6.56 -10.56 -7.93
CA GLN A 286 6.45 -11.59 -8.98
C GLN A 286 5.53 -12.73 -8.54
N HIS A 287 5.62 -13.15 -7.28
CA HIS A 287 4.70 -14.13 -6.72
C HIS A 287 3.25 -13.63 -6.70
N CYS A 288 3.01 -12.38 -6.31
CA CYS A 288 1.67 -11.78 -6.31
C CYS A 288 1.05 -11.79 -7.71
N PHE A 289 1.79 -11.34 -8.74
CA PHE A 289 1.32 -11.36 -10.14
C PHE A 289 0.88 -12.77 -10.56
N ARG A 290 1.70 -13.79 -10.26
CA ARG A 290 1.42 -15.19 -10.59
C ARG A 290 0.19 -15.73 -9.88
N ILE A 291 0.05 -15.49 -8.57
CA ILE A 291 -1.08 -15.99 -7.78
C ILE A 291 -2.38 -15.33 -8.21
N ILE A 292 -2.38 -14.01 -8.41
CA ILE A 292 -3.56 -13.27 -8.87
C ILE A 292 -3.99 -13.74 -10.27
N GLY A 293 -3.02 -14.05 -11.13
CA GLY A 293 -3.23 -14.63 -12.45
C GLY A 293 -2.93 -13.67 -13.59
N PHE A 294 -1.98 -12.75 -13.42
CA PHE A 294 -1.43 -11.98 -14.53
C PHE A 294 -0.59 -12.90 -15.41
N THR A 295 -0.66 -12.67 -16.72
CA THR A 295 0.17 -13.36 -17.71
C THR A 295 1.59 -12.79 -17.74
N ASP A 296 2.55 -13.56 -18.22
CA ASP A 296 3.94 -13.11 -18.33
C ASP A 296 4.07 -11.92 -19.30
N GLU A 297 3.26 -11.89 -20.37
CA GLU A 297 3.20 -10.76 -21.32
C GLU A 297 2.66 -9.48 -20.67
N GLU A 298 1.67 -9.61 -19.79
CA GLU A 298 1.14 -8.48 -19.01
C GLU A 298 2.21 -7.94 -18.04
N VAL A 299 2.87 -8.83 -17.29
CA VAL A 299 3.95 -8.45 -16.36
C VAL A 299 5.11 -7.80 -17.12
N TYR A 300 5.50 -8.37 -18.27
CA TYR A 300 6.50 -7.80 -19.16
C TYR A 300 6.14 -6.37 -19.60
N SER A 301 4.87 -6.15 -19.97
CA SER A 301 4.37 -4.82 -20.35
C SER A 301 4.39 -3.84 -19.19
N VAL A 302 4.01 -4.28 -17.98
CA VAL A 302 4.12 -3.47 -16.76
C VAL A 302 5.56 -3.03 -16.52
N TYR A 303 6.52 -3.94 -16.66
CA TYR A 303 7.94 -3.65 -16.48
C TYR A 303 8.45 -2.65 -17.52
N ARG A 304 8.10 -2.83 -18.80
CA ARG A 304 8.45 -1.89 -19.86
C ARG A 304 7.89 -0.50 -19.63
N ILE A 305 6.66 -0.37 -19.13
CA ILE A 305 6.08 0.94 -18.81
C ILE A 305 6.83 1.58 -17.63
N LEU A 306 7.13 0.83 -16.57
CA LEU A 306 7.88 1.34 -15.42
C LEU A 306 9.28 1.82 -15.80
N THR A 307 10.04 1.01 -16.54
CA THR A 307 11.39 1.40 -16.98
C THR A 307 11.36 2.46 -18.09
N GLY A 308 10.28 2.50 -18.88
CA GLY A 308 9.99 3.57 -19.84
C GLY A 308 9.78 4.91 -19.14
N ILE A 309 9.06 4.94 -18.01
CA ILE A 309 8.91 6.15 -17.18
C ILE A 309 10.26 6.61 -16.62
N LEU A 310 11.09 5.67 -16.14
CA LEU A 310 12.43 6.00 -15.63
C LEU A 310 13.33 6.59 -16.73
N ASN A 311 13.31 6.01 -17.94
CA ASN A 311 14.04 6.56 -19.10
C ASN A 311 13.48 7.91 -19.56
N THR A 312 12.15 8.07 -19.56
CA THR A 312 11.50 9.35 -19.87
C THR A 312 12.01 10.45 -18.97
N GLY A 313 12.18 10.19 -17.67
CA GLY A 313 12.73 11.17 -16.71
C GLY A 313 14.18 11.57 -16.97
N ASN A 314 14.96 10.75 -17.68
CA ASN A 314 16.34 11.04 -18.05
C ASN A 314 16.45 11.91 -19.31
N ILE A 315 15.36 12.19 -20.02
CA ILE A 315 15.37 13.08 -21.19
C ILE A 315 15.67 14.50 -20.72
N GLU A 316 16.75 15.06 -21.26
CA GLU A 316 17.20 16.42 -21.05
C GLU A 316 16.86 17.29 -22.27
N PHE A 317 16.63 18.57 -22.04
CA PHE A 317 16.28 19.54 -23.07
C PHE A 317 17.27 20.70 -23.03
N ALA A 318 17.65 21.18 -24.21
CA ALA A 318 18.51 22.36 -24.39
C ALA A 318 17.81 23.39 -25.29
N ALA A 319 18.15 24.66 -25.11
CA ALA A 319 17.62 25.73 -25.95
C ALA A 319 18.40 25.80 -27.28
N ILE A 320 17.70 25.96 -28.39
CA ILE A 320 18.32 26.22 -29.69
C ILE A 320 18.46 27.73 -29.87
N SER A 321 19.68 28.25 -29.85
CA SER A 321 19.94 29.66 -30.18
C SER A 321 20.01 29.85 -31.70
N SER A 322 18.88 30.14 -32.33
CA SER A 322 18.83 30.65 -33.71
C SER A 322 18.49 32.13 -33.73
N GLN A 323 18.97 32.87 -34.74
CA GLN A 323 18.81 34.34 -34.83
C GLN A 323 17.34 34.84 -34.85
N HIS A 324 16.36 33.94 -35.01
CA HIS A 324 14.93 34.27 -35.12
C HIS A 324 13.98 33.43 -34.25
N GLN A 325 14.47 32.46 -33.46
CA GLN A 325 13.62 31.64 -32.57
C GLN A 325 14.32 31.43 -31.22
N THR A 326 13.85 32.12 -30.18
CA THR A 326 14.35 31.99 -28.80
C THR A 326 13.62 30.91 -27.98
N ASP A 327 12.47 30.44 -28.47
CA ASP A 327 11.51 29.64 -27.69
C ASP A 327 11.45 28.17 -28.15
N LYS A 328 12.55 27.65 -28.70
CA LYS A 328 12.66 26.28 -29.20
C LYS A 328 13.59 25.44 -28.33
N SER A 329 13.13 24.24 -27.98
CA SER A 329 13.92 23.20 -27.32
C SER A 329 14.34 22.10 -28.29
N GLU A 330 15.45 21.44 -27.96
CA GLU A 330 15.91 20.19 -28.57
C GLU A 330 16.31 19.18 -27.50
N VAL A 331 16.48 17.92 -27.92
CA VAL A 331 17.03 16.84 -27.10
C VAL A 331 18.50 16.64 -27.52
N PRO A 332 19.48 17.14 -26.76
CA PRO A 332 20.89 17.10 -27.18
C PRO A 332 21.49 15.69 -27.18
N ASN A 333 21.01 14.80 -26.31
CA ASN A 333 21.38 13.39 -26.28
C ASN A 333 20.12 12.51 -26.48
N PRO A 334 19.99 11.82 -27.63
CA PRO A 334 18.80 11.02 -27.93
C PRO A 334 18.74 9.70 -27.16
N GLU A 335 19.80 9.27 -26.46
CA GLU A 335 19.85 7.94 -25.83
C GLU A 335 18.66 7.65 -24.89
N ALA A 336 18.34 8.58 -23.99
CA ALA A 336 17.22 8.43 -23.07
C ALA A 336 15.86 8.44 -23.79
N LEU A 337 15.75 9.27 -24.85
CA LEU A 337 14.56 9.37 -25.70
C LEU A 337 14.34 8.08 -26.47
N ASP A 338 15.37 7.56 -27.15
CA ASP A 338 15.35 6.30 -27.90
C ASP A 338 15.02 5.11 -27.00
N ASN A 339 15.56 5.11 -25.77
CA ASN A 339 15.27 4.09 -24.78
C ASN A 339 13.81 4.14 -24.33
N ALA A 340 13.29 5.33 -24.01
CA ALA A 340 11.89 5.51 -23.65
C ALA A 340 10.95 5.12 -24.81
N ALA A 341 11.23 5.60 -26.02
CA ALA A 341 10.47 5.30 -27.24
C ALA A 341 10.41 3.80 -27.51
N ALA A 342 11.55 3.11 -27.46
CA ALA A 342 11.60 1.67 -27.66
C ALA A 342 10.86 0.88 -26.58
N LEU A 343 10.93 1.29 -25.30
CA LEU A 343 10.21 0.61 -24.22
C LEU A 343 8.69 0.82 -24.31
N LEU A 344 8.26 2.02 -24.72
CA LEU A 344 6.86 2.37 -24.88
C LEU A 344 6.28 1.96 -26.25
N SER A 345 7.12 1.46 -27.16
CA SER A 345 6.75 1.08 -28.53
C SER A 345 6.19 2.25 -29.34
N ILE A 346 6.84 3.41 -29.26
CA ILE A 346 6.50 4.65 -29.96
C ILE A 346 7.68 5.03 -30.87
N GLY A 347 7.46 5.74 -31.97
CA GLY A 347 8.55 6.30 -32.78
C GLY A 347 9.38 7.32 -31.99
N SER A 348 10.70 7.27 -32.09
CA SER A 348 11.57 8.22 -31.37
C SER A 348 11.34 9.67 -31.84
N GLU A 349 11.21 9.87 -33.16
CA GLU A 349 10.88 11.17 -33.74
C GLU A 349 9.51 11.68 -33.30
N GLU A 350 8.50 10.80 -33.27
CA GLU A 350 7.14 11.13 -32.80
C GLU A 350 7.15 11.54 -31.32
N LEU A 351 7.90 10.82 -30.49
CA LEU A 351 8.06 11.15 -29.07
C LEU A 351 8.79 12.49 -28.90
N GLN A 352 9.84 12.75 -29.68
CA GLN A 352 10.56 14.02 -29.64
C GLN A 352 9.66 15.19 -30.02
N GLU A 353 8.89 15.04 -31.10
CA GLU A 353 7.96 16.07 -31.56
C GLU A 353 6.87 16.33 -30.51
N ALA A 354 6.31 15.27 -29.92
CA ALA A 354 5.29 15.38 -28.87
C ALA A 354 5.80 16.07 -27.59
N LEU A 355 7.09 15.95 -27.27
CA LEU A 355 7.71 16.61 -26.12
C LEU A 355 8.11 18.07 -26.43
N THR A 356 8.67 18.31 -27.61
CA THR A 356 9.28 19.61 -27.99
C THR A 356 8.34 20.53 -28.76
N SER A 357 7.11 20.10 -29.03
CA SER A 357 6.09 20.93 -29.68
C SER A 357 4.70 20.71 -29.07
N HIS A 358 3.79 21.63 -29.34
CA HIS A 358 2.37 21.46 -29.08
C HIS A 358 1.56 21.92 -30.28
N CYS A 359 0.51 21.16 -30.58
CA CYS A 359 -0.39 21.40 -31.69
C CYS A 359 -1.72 21.95 -31.16
N VAL A 360 -2.15 23.10 -31.68
CA VAL A 360 -3.46 23.70 -31.37
C VAL A 360 -4.30 23.74 -32.65
N VAL A 361 -5.47 23.13 -32.61
CA VAL A 361 -6.45 23.19 -33.71
C VAL A 361 -7.46 24.29 -33.39
N THR A 362 -7.51 25.34 -34.20
CA THR A 362 -8.47 26.45 -34.05
C THR A 362 -9.13 26.75 -35.39
N ARG A 363 -10.46 26.71 -35.45
CA ARG A 363 -11.26 27.01 -36.67
C ARG A 363 -10.85 26.18 -37.91
N GLY A 364 -10.40 24.94 -37.71
CA GLY A 364 -9.97 24.05 -38.79
C GLY A 364 -8.50 24.21 -39.22
N GLU A 365 -7.77 25.17 -38.66
CA GLU A 365 -6.33 25.33 -38.87
C GLU A 365 -5.54 24.64 -37.75
N THR A 366 -4.48 23.93 -38.15
CA THR A 366 -3.55 23.24 -37.24
C THR A 366 -2.31 24.11 -37.08
N ILE A 367 -2.11 24.69 -35.89
CA ILE A 367 -0.94 25.52 -35.58
C ILE A 367 0.00 24.70 -34.69
N ILE A 368 1.20 24.40 -35.19
CA ILE A 368 2.27 23.74 -34.43
C ILE A 368 3.18 24.82 -33.87
N ARG A 369 3.39 24.79 -32.55
CA ARG A 369 4.31 25.69 -31.84
C ARG A 369 5.36 24.88 -31.12
N THR A 370 6.61 25.34 -31.18
CA THR A 370 7.70 24.72 -30.42
C THR A 370 7.55 25.06 -28.93
N ASN A 371 7.98 24.13 -28.08
CA ASN A 371 8.03 24.29 -26.64
C ASN A 371 9.41 24.84 -26.23
N THR A 372 9.41 25.73 -25.25
CA THR A 372 10.63 26.09 -24.51
C THR A 372 11.17 24.90 -23.73
N VAL A 373 12.41 24.99 -23.24
CA VAL A 373 13.05 23.94 -22.40
C VAL A 373 12.17 23.60 -21.19
N ASP A 374 11.71 24.62 -20.46
CA ASP A 374 10.85 24.42 -19.28
C ASP A 374 9.52 23.77 -19.67
N LYS A 375 8.92 24.20 -20.78
CA LYS A 375 7.65 23.64 -21.23
C LYS A 375 7.79 22.18 -21.68
N ALA A 376 8.89 21.83 -22.36
CA ALA A 376 9.17 20.45 -22.74
C ALA A 376 9.41 19.56 -21.51
N ALA A 377 10.10 20.07 -20.48
CA ALA A 377 10.26 19.38 -19.19
C ALA A 377 8.92 19.16 -18.47
N ASP A 378 8.03 20.15 -18.46
CA ASP A 378 6.67 20.02 -17.93
C ASP A 378 5.85 18.95 -18.68
N VAL A 379 5.96 18.90 -20.02
CA VAL A 379 5.27 17.91 -20.84
C VAL A 379 5.79 16.49 -20.57
N ARG A 380 7.12 16.31 -20.51
CA ARG A 380 7.77 15.05 -20.10
C ARG A 380 7.24 14.59 -18.74
N ASP A 381 7.22 15.49 -17.75
CA ASP A 381 6.77 15.16 -16.41
C ASP A 381 5.26 14.89 -16.35
N ALA A 382 4.45 15.60 -17.13
CA ALA A 382 3.03 15.33 -17.27
C ALA A 382 2.76 13.95 -17.90
N MET A 383 3.53 13.59 -18.93
CA MET A 383 3.48 12.26 -19.56
C MET A 383 3.82 11.16 -18.56
N SER A 384 4.91 11.30 -17.81
CA SER A 384 5.31 10.33 -16.76
C SER A 384 4.24 10.13 -15.69
N LYS A 385 3.63 11.23 -15.21
CA LYS A 385 2.49 11.17 -14.26
C LYS A 385 1.28 10.47 -14.87
N ALA A 386 0.97 10.74 -16.13
CA ALA A 386 -0.16 10.14 -16.83
C ALA A 386 0.05 8.64 -17.08
N LEU A 387 1.24 8.23 -17.52
CA LEU A 387 1.62 6.83 -17.71
C LEU A 387 1.51 6.04 -16.41
N TYR A 388 2.11 6.53 -15.32
CA TYR A 388 2.05 5.84 -14.04
C TYR A 388 0.63 5.75 -13.49
N GLY A 389 -0.14 6.85 -13.57
CA GLY A 389 -1.54 6.86 -13.14
C GLY A 389 -2.40 5.86 -13.92
N ARG A 390 -2.26 5.81 -15.25
CA ARG A 390 -2.97 4.85 -16.11
C ARG A 390 -2.54 3.41 -15.86
N LEU A 391 -1.23 3.18 -15.65
CA LEU A 391 -0.70 1.87 -15.29
C LEU A 391 -1.31 1.37 -13.98
N PHE A 392 -1.33 2.22 -12.94
CA PHE A 392 -1.90 1.86 -11.66
C PHE A 392 -3.41 1.53 -11.76
N SER A 393 -4.20 2.39 -12.41
CA SER A 393 -5.63 2.12 -12.62
C SER A 393 -5.84 0.87 -13.49
N TRP A 394 -4.98 0.61 -14.48
CA TRP A 394 -5.04 -0.62 -15.29
C TRP A 394 -4.75 -1.87 -14.44
N ILE A 395 -3.74 -1.85 -13.57
CA ILE A 395 -3.43 -2.95 -12.64
C ILE A 395 -4.64 -3.22 -11.75
N VAL A 396 -5.23 -2.19 -11.16
CA VAL A 396 -6.44 -2.32 -10.31
C VAL A 396 -7.61 -2.90 -11.10
N ASN A 397 -7.87 -2.41 -12.30
CA ASN A 397 -8.92 -2.94 -13.17
C ASN A 397 -8.65 -4.39 -13.55
N ARG A 398 -7.41 -4.76 -13.86
CA ARG A 398 -7.02 -6.13 -14.19
C ARG A 398 -7.24 -7.07 -13.00
N ILE A 399 -6.83 -6.65 -11.80
CA ILE A 399 -7.13 -7.36 -10.55
C ILE A 399 -8.65 -7.56 -10.41
N ASN A 400 -9.45 -6.52 -10.63
CA ASN A 400 -10.91 -6.62 -10.56
C ASN A 400 -11.46 -7.65 -11.54
N THR A 401 -10.95 -7.71 -12.78
CA THR A 401 -11.38 -8.75 -13.74
C THR A 401 -11.01 -10.16 -13.27
N LEU A 402 -9.89 -10.33 -12.57
CA LEU A 402 -9.38 -11.63 -12.10
C LEU A 402 -10.01 -12.08 -10.77
N LEU A 403 -10.65 -11.16 -10.05
CA LEU A 403 -11.39 -11.39 -8.80
C LEU A 403 -12.90 -11.41 -8.97
N GLN A 404 -13.40 -11.09 -10.16
CA GLN A 404 -14.83 -11.16 -10.44
C GLN A 404 -15.34 -12.59 -10.26
N PRO A 405 -16.50 -12.77 -9.60
CA PRO A 405 -17.15 -14.07 -9.51
C PRO A 405 -17.55 -14.58 -10.90
N ASP A 406 -17.52 -15.90 -11.08
CA ASP A 406 -17.95 -16.54 -12.33
C ASP A 406 -19.39 -16.15 -12.68
N LYS A 407 -19.60 -15.70 -13.92
CA LYS A 407 -20.90 -15.18 -14.42
C LYS A 407 -22.06 -16.16 -14.24
N ASN A 408 -21.78 -17.46 -14.16
CA ASN A 408 -22.79 -18.51 -13.96
C ASN A 408 -23.40 -18.53 -12.55
N ILE A 409 -22.76 -17.91 -11.55
CA ILE A 409 -23.27 -17.82 -10.18
C ILE A 409 -24.20 -16.59 -10.03
N TRP A 410 -23.89 -15.49 -10.73
CA TRP A 410 -24.67 -14.24 -10.68
C TRP A 410 -26.09 -14.36 -11.22
N GLN A 411 -26.34 -15.27 -12.18
CA GLN A 411 -27.68 -15.45 -12.77
C GLN A 411 -28.63 -16.27 -11.88
N VAL A 412 -28.12 -17.02 -10.90
CA VAL A 412 -28.95 -17.88 -10.04
C VAL A 412 -29.48 -17.13 -8.80
N THR A 413 -28.88 -15.98 -8.45
CA THR A 413 -29.21 -15.22 -7.22
C THR A 413 -30.13 -14.00 -7.44
N HIS A 414 -30.64 -13.78 -8.65
CA HIS A 414 -31.55 -12.67 -8.97
C HIS A 414 -32.93 -13.11 -9.48
N HIS A 415 -33.38 -14.29 -9.05
CA HIS A 415 -34.78 -14.71 -9.20
C HIS A 415 -35.46 -14.91 -7.86
#